data_AF-A0A1J5KT13-F1
#
_entry.id   AF-A0A1J5KT13-F1
#
_cell.length_a   1.000
_cell.length_b   1.000
_cell.length_c   1.000
_cell.angle_alpha   90.00
_cell.angle_beta   90.00
_cell.angle_gamma   90.00
#
_symmetry.space_group_name_H-M   'P 1'
#
loop_
_entity.id
_entity.type
_entity.pdbx_description
1 polymer ?
#
loop_
_entity_poly.entity_id
_entity_poly.type
_entity_poly.pdbx_seq_one_letter_code
_entity_poly.pdbx_strand_id
1 'polypeptide(L)'
;MKNLITLLCLIGVIGTISSCASESKKAVNYDRSQMSPMISKNEMVARISHSLDMIPNLTKEQKSAVQDIHADVMTKSWEINHKIRQHKILLFKYLGDKKYDDKKINYVKSQVEKLYKKKISIMISSFGKLKKILGKNASEILKHHNFMRPDRIEVKEF
;
A
#
# COMPACT_ATOMS: atom_id res chain seq x y z
N MET A 1 7.54 -52.46 13.09
CA MET A 1 6.48 -52.01 12.14
C MET A 1 5.59 -50.90 12.70
N LYS A 2 5.20 -50.91 13.99
CA LYS A 2 4.37 -49.84 14.59
C LYS A 2 5.01 -48.44 14.54
N ASN A 3 6.34 -48.34 14.68
CA ASN A 3 7.05 -47.05 14.69
C ASN A 3 7.23 -46.39 13.31
N LEU A 4 7.04 -47.13 12.21
CA LEU A 4 7.18 -46.61 10.85
C LEU A 4 5.89 -45.93 10.38
N ILE A 5 4.74 -46.44 10.84
CA ILE A 5 3.40 -45.88 10.54
C ILE A 5 3.21 -44.54 11.28
N THR A 6 3.72 -44.41 12.51
CA THR A 6 3.62 -43.15 13.28
C THR A 6 4.44 -42.02 12.65
N LEU A 7 5.58 -42.33 12.02
CA LEU A 7 6.44 -41.33 11.36
C LEU A 7 5.82 -40.82 10.05
N LEU A 8 5.13 -41.69 9.29
CA LEU A 8 4.43 -41.32 8.05
C LEU A 8 3.20 -40.44 8.31
N CYS A 9 2.50 -40.65 9.43
CA CYS A 9 1.41 -39.77 9.85
C CYS A 9 1.90 -38.37 10.27
N LEU A 10 3.11 -38.24 10.81
CA LEU A 10 3.66 -36.95 11.23
C LEU A 10 4.08 -36.07 10.03
N ILE A 11 4.52 -36.68 8.93
CA ILE A 11 4.95 -35.97 7.71
C ILE A 11 3.74 -35.50 6.87
N GLY A 12 2.61 -36.22 6.93
CA GLY A 12 1.38 -35.83 6.23
C GLY A 12 0.71 -34.56 6.75
N VAL A 13 0.91 -34.22 8.03
CA VAL A 13 0.28 -33.04 8.67
C VAL A 13 1.03 -31.73 8.37
N ILE A 14 2.32 -31.80 8.05
CA ILE A 14 3.15 -30.61 7.74
C ILE A 14 2.93 -30.12 6.30
N GLY A 15 2.38 -30.97 5.41
CA GLY A 15 2.15 -30.64 3.99
C GLY A 15 0.93 -29.77 3.68
N THR A 16 0.00 -29.58 4.62
CA THR A 16 -1.28 -28.88 4.34
C THR A 16 -1.25 -27.37 4.63
N ILE A 17 -0.22 -26.88 5.32
CA ILE A 17 -0.13 -25.47 5.75
C ILE A 17 0.51 -24.55 4.69
N SER A 18 1.16 -25.11 3.66
CA SER A 18 1.84 -24.36 2.59
C SER A 18 0.89 -23.87 1.49
N SER A 19 -0.37 -24.34 1.45
CA SER A 19 -1.32 -23.97 0.40
C SER A 19 -1.93 -22.57 0.58
N CYS A 20 -2.09 -22.11 1.83
CA CYS A 20 -2.82 -20.89 2.15
C CYS A 20 -2.11 -19.60 1.67
N ALA A 21 -0.76 -19.59 1.66
CA ALA A 21 0.01 -18.46 1.15
C ALA A 21 -0.13 -18.29 -0.38
N SER A 22 -0.36 -19.38 -1.11
CA SER A 22 -0.56 -19.35 -2.56
C SER A 22 -1.92 -18.76 -2.93
N GLU A 23 -2.94 -19.01 -2.11
CA GLU A 23 -4.30 -18.56 -2.34
C GLU A 23 -4.47 -17.06 -2.10
N SER A 24 -3.91 -16.53 -1.01
CA SER A 24 -3.92 -15.07 -0.78
C SER A 24 -3.21 -14.31 -1.89
N LYS A 25 -2.09 -14.84 -2.41
CA LYS A 25 -1.38 -14.24 -3.55
C LYS A 25 -2.24 -14.24 -4.83
N LYS A 26 -2.95 -15.34 -5.10
CA LYS A 26 -3.87 -15.43 -6.24
C LYS A 26 -5.02 -14.43 -6.10
N ALA A 27 -5.64 -14.34 -4.92
CA ALA A 27 -6.71 -13.39 -4.63
C ALA A 27 -6.26 -11.93 -4.86
N VAL A 28 -5.12 -11.52 -4.30
CA VAL A 28 -4.57 -10.16 -4.50
C VAL A 28 -4.29 -9.87 -5.98
N ASN A 29 -3.74 -10.84 -6.72
CA ASN A 29 -3.48 -10.65 -8.15
C ASN A 29 -4.76 -10.54 -8.98
N TYR A 30 -5.78 -11.33 -8.63
CA TYR A 30 -7.09 -11.27 -9.24
C TYR A 30 -7.73 -9.89 -8.98
N ASP A 31 -7.81 -9.45 -7.72
CA ASP A 31 -8.38 -8.15 -7.36
C ASP A 31 -7.66 -7.01 -8.10
N ARG A 32 -6.34 -7.06 -8.17
CA ARG A 32 -5.53 -6.09 -8.92
C ARG A 32 -5.89 -6.05 -10.40
N SER A 33 -6.13 -7.21 -11.04
CA SER A 33 -6.53 -7.27 -12.44
C SER A 33 -7.93 -6.73 -12.73
N GLN A 34 -8.79 -6.67 -11.70
CA GLN A 34 -10.12 -6.07 -11.81
C GLN A 34 -10.10 -4.55 -11.67
N MET A 35 -9.01 -3.98 -11.14
CA MET A 35 -8.87 -2.53 -10.99
C MET A 35 -8.58 -1.89 -12.35
N SER A 36 -9.37 -0.88 -12.72
CA SER A 36 -9.03 -0.04 -13.86
C SER A 36 -7.69 0.68 -13.61
N PRO A 37 -6.90 0.94 -14.68
CA PRO A 37 -5.66 1.70 -14.56
C PRO A 37 -5.90 3.00 -13.81
N MET A 38 -4.98 3.34 -12.91
CA MET A 38 -5.04 4.59 -12.17
C MET A 38 -4.00 5.53 -12.77
N ILE A 39 -4.48 6.59 -13.39
CA ILE A 39 -3.67 7.49 -14.22
C ILE A 39 -3.04 8.58 -13.35
N SER A 40 -3.73 8.99 -12.27
CA SER A 40 -3.23 10.06 -11.39
C SER A 40 -3.48 9.84 -9.91
N LYS A 41 -2.72 10.58 -9.10
CA LYS A 41 -2.96 10.73 -7.66
C LYS A 41 -4.36 11.30 -7.39
N ASN A 42 -4.79 12.29 -8.15
CA ASN A 42 -6.08 12.96 -7.93
C ASN A 42 -7.24 12.00 -8.17
N GLU A 43 -7.12 11.15 -9.18
CA GLU A 43 -8.08 10.08 -9.45
C GLU A 43 -8.18 9.09 -8.27
N MET A 44 -7.06 8.71 -7.66
CA MET A 44 -7.05 7.89 -6.45
C MET A 44 -7.84 8.55 -5.32
N VAL A 45 -7.61 9.85 -5.07
CA VAL A 45 -8.31 10.61 -4.02
C VAL A 45 -9.81 10.67 -4.30
N ALA A 46 -10.19 10.97 -5.53
CA ALA A 46 -11.58 11.06 -5.95
C ALA A 46 -12.31 9.72 -5.77
N ARG A 47 -11.69 8.60 -6.16
CA ARG A 47 -12.24 7.26 -5.96
C ARG A 47 -12.43 6.93 -4.48
N ILE A 48 -11.42 7.21 -3.65
CA ILE A 48 -11.51 6.99 -2.20
C ILE A 48 -12.67 7.82 -1.61
N SER A 49 -12.75 9.10 -1.96
CA SER A 49 -13.83 9.98 -1.47
C SER A 49 -15.20 9.47 -1.91
N HIS A 50 -15.35 9.15 -3.19
CA HIS A 50 -16.60 8.61 -3.74
C HIS A 50 -17.01 7.31 -3.03
N SER A 51 -16.07 6.39 -2.78
CA SER A 51 -16.37 5.16 -2.05
C SER A 51 -16.80 5.41 -0.60
N LEU A 52 -16.24 6.40 0.08
CA LEU A 52 -16.69 6.78 1.42
C LEU A 52 -18.12 7.34 1.40
N ASP A 53 -18.50 8.03 0.34
CA ASP A 53 -19.86 8.57 0.20
C ASP A 53 -20.93 7.51 -0.04
N MET A 54 -20.54 6.36 -0.61
CA MET A 54 -21.46 5.25 -0.87
C MET A 54 -21.70 4.36 0.36
N ILE A 55 -20.89 4.49 1.42
CA ILE A 55 -21.00 3.62 2.60
C ILE A 55 -22.23 4.03 3.44
N PRO A 56 -23.21 3.14 3.63
CA PRO A 56 -24.35 3.42 4.47
C PRO A 56 -23.88 3.60 5.93
N ASN A 57 -24.50 4.55 6.63
CA ASN A 57 -24.26 4.81 8.06
C ASN A 57 -22.84 5.29 8.41
N LEU A 58 -22.07 5.81 7.45
CA LEU A 58 -20.81 6.48 7.75
C LEU A 58 -21.07 7.91 8.23
N THR A 59 -20.69 8.23 9.47
CA THR A 59 -20.92 9.57 10.01
C THR A 59 -20.04 10.62 9.34
N LYS A 60 -20.43 11.90 9.45
CA LYS A 60 -19.64 13.02 8.92
C LYS A 60 -18.26 13.08 9.57
N GLU A 61 -18.18 12.78 10.86
CA GLU A 61 -16.94 12.76 11.65
C GLU A 61 -16.02 11.64 11.17
N GLN A 62 -16.56 10.44 10.87
CA GLN A 62 -15.78 9.34 10.31
C GLN A 62 -15.23 9.69 8.92
N LYS A 63 -16.05 10.31 8.06
CA LYS A 63 -15.62 10.77 6.73
C LYS A 63 -14.48 11.79 6.84
N SER A 64 -14.65 12.80 7.70
CA SER A 64 -13.61 13.81 7.95
C SER A 64 -12.31 13.17 8.44
N ALA A 65 -12.40 12.26 9.43
CA ALA A 65 -11.22 11.61 9.99
C ALA A 65 -10.47 10.74 8.96
N VAL A 66 -11.18 10.10 8.02
CA VAL A 66 -10.55 9.38 6.91
C VAL A 66 -9.84 10.35 5.95
N GLN A 67 -10.49 11.46 5.60
CA GLN A 67 -9.91 12.48 4.73
C GLN A 67 -8.65 13.10 5.36
N ASP A 68 -8.68 13.38 6.66
CA ASP A 68 -7.54 13.92 7.41
C ASP A 68 -6.35 12.96 7.43
N ILE A 69 -6.59 11.66 7.66
CA ILE A 69 -5.54 10.63 7.59
C ILE A 69 -4.96 10.57 6.18
N HIS A 70 -5.81 10.58 5.15
CA HIS A 70 -5.36 10.54 3.78
C HIS A 70 -4.50 11.78 3.44
N ALA A 71 -4.93 12.97 3.83
CA ALA A 71 -4.18 14.22 3.66
C ALA A 71 -2.81 14.15 4.36
N ASP A 72 -2.76 13.72 5.63
CA ASP A 72 -1.53 13.54 6.40
C ASP A 72 -0.54 12.58 5.71
N VAL A 73 -1.02 11.44 5.22
CA VAL A 73 -0.20 10.47 4.47
C VAL A 73 0.34 11.09 3.19
N MET A 74 -0.45 11.89 2.47
CA MET A 74 -0.02 12.53 1.23
C MET A 74 1.02 13.61 1.47
N THR A 75 0.87 14.42 2.52
CA THR A 75 1.84 15.44 2.93
C THR A 75 3.17 14.78 3.31
N LYS A 76 3.13 13.79 4.20
CA LYS A 76 4.34 13.04 4.61
C LYS A 76 5.01 12.33 3.44
N SER A 77 4.23 11.76 2.53
CA SER A 77 4.76 11.11 1.33
C SER A 77 5.42 12.11 0.38
N TRP A 78 4.86 13.32 0.26
CA TRP A 78 5.44 14.39 -0.56
C TRP A 78 6.80 14.84 0.00
N GLU A 79 6.90 15.07 1.31
CA GLU A 79 8.17 15.41 1.97
C GLU A 79 9.23 14.33 1.78
N ILE A 80 8.85 13.06 1.94
CA ILE A 80 9.75 11.93 1.72
C ILE A 80 10.22 11.86 0.27
N ASN A 81 9.31 12.05 -0.70
CA ASN A 81 9.67 12.07 -2.11
C ASN A 81 10.65 13.22 -2.42
N HIS A 82 10.49 14.39 -1.78
CA HIS A 82 11.44 15.50 -1.93
C HIS A 82 12.85 15.11 -1.46
N LYS A 83 12.95 14.48 -0.28
CA LYS A 83 14.23 13.97 0.25
C LYS A 83 14.85 12.90 -0.66
N ILE A 84 14.04 11.99 -1.21
CA ILE A 84 14.50 10.98 -2.17
C ILE A 84 15.09 11.66 -3.42
N ARG A 85 14.42 12.68 -3.97
CA ARG A 85 14.93 13.42 -5.13
C ARG A 85 16.26 14.10 -4.84
N GLN A 86 16.39 14.75 -3.68
CA GLN A 86 17.67 15.35 -3.24
C GLN A 86 18.80 14.31 -3.19
N HIS A 87 18.54 13.13 -2.62
CA HIS A 87 19.53 12.06 -2.56
C HIS A 87 19.87 11.48 -3.95
N LYS A 88 18.89 11.37 -4.86
CA LYS A 88 19.16 10.97 -6.24
C LYS A 88 20.09 11.97 -6.96
N ILE A 89 19.87 13.27 -6.76
CA ILE A 89 20.77 14.32 -7.28
C ILE A 89 22.19 14.15 -6.71
N LEU A 90 22.33 13.83 -5.42
CA LEU A 90 23.64 13.54 -4.82
C LEU A 90 24.33 12.31 -5.45
N LEU A 91 23.57 11.25 -5.80
CA LEU A 91 24.14 10.11 -6.53
C LEU A 91 24.71 10.56 -7.88
N PHE A 92 23.96 11.35 -8.66
CA PHE A 92 24.45 11.88 -9.93
C PHE A 92 25.68 12.79 -9.75
N LYS A 93 25.67 13.64 -8.72
CA LYS A 93 26.84 14.48 -8.38
C LYS A 93 28.09 13.62 -8.13
N TYR A 94 27.98 12.60 -7.28
CA TYR A 94 29.11 11.74 -6.92
C TYR A 94 29.58 10.83 -8.06
N LEU A 95 28.70 10.49 -9.00
CA LEU A 95 29.10 9.81 -10.24
C LEU A 95 30.00 10.70 -11.13
N GLY A 96 29.81 12.02 -11.08
CA GLY A 96 30.61 12.98 -11.84
C GLY A 96 31.90 13.45 -11.14
N ASP A 97 32.16 12.99 -9.92
CA ASP A 97 33.37 13.37 -9.19
C ASP A 97 34.62 12.70 -9.82
N LYS A 98 35.75 13.44 -9.87
CA LYS A 98 37.02 12.95 -10.44
C LYS A 98 37.53 11.65 -9.80
N LYS A 99 37.16 11.41 -8.53
CA LYS A 99 37.48 10.19 -7.79
C LYS A 99 36.19 9.61 -7.25
N TYR A 100 35.88 8.40 -7.69
CA TYR A 100 34.73 7.65 -7.21
C TYR A 100 34.91 7.31 -5.72
N ASP A 101 33.86 7.53 -4.92
CA ASP A 101 33.85 7.29 -3.47
C ASP A 101 32.69 6.36 -3.11
N ASP A 102 33.00 5.07 -2.98
CA ASP A 102 32.05 4.02 -2.61
C ASP A 102 31.33 4.30 -1.29
N LYS A 103 32.00 4.91 -0.32
CA LYS A 103 31.41 5.17 1.00
C LYS A 103 30.30 6.20 0.87
N LYS A 104 30.53 7.28 0.11
CA LYS A 104 29.49 8.29 -0.18
C LYS A 104 28.32 7.70 -0.94
N ILE A 105 28.58 6.91 -1.99
CA ILE A 105 27.53 6.28 -2.79
C ILE A 105 26.68 5.33 -1.94
N ASN A 106 27.32 4.45 -1.17
CA ASN A 106 26.63 3.48 -0.32
C ASN A 106 25.83 4.17 0.80
N TYR A 107 26.36 5.25 1.37
CA TYR A 107 25.62 6.07 2.33
C TYR A 107 24.34 6.62 1.69
N VAL A 108 24.43 7.26 0.53
CA VAL A 108 23.26 7.84 -0.14
C VAL A 108 22.24 6.77 -0.55
N LYS A 109 22.69 5.62 -1.07
CA LYS A 109 21.82 4.45 -1.35
C LYS A 109 21.04 4.03 -0.11
N SER A 110 21.72 3.84 1.02
CA SER A 110 21.08 3.47 2.28
C SER A 110 20.01 4.48 2.73
N GLN A 111 20.27 5.78 2.56
CA GLN A 111 19.30 6.81 2.89
C GLN A 111 18.06 6.76 1.98
N VAL A 112 18.24 6.54 0.67
CA VAL A 112 17.13 6.36 -0.28
C VAL A 112 16.26 5.16 0.11
N GLU A 113 16.87 4.02 0.42
CA GLU A 113 16.16 2.82 0.86
C GLU A 113 15.39 3.05 2.17
N LYS A 114 16.01 3.70 3.16
CA LYS A 114 15.36 4.08 4.43
C LYS A 114 14.14 4.97 4.18
N LEU A 115 14.24 5.94 3.27
CA LEU A 115 13.14 6.82 2.92
C LEU A 115 11.99 6.07 2.24
N TYR A 116 12.28 5.15 1.31
CA TYR A 116 11.24 4.30 0.71
C TYR A 116 10.56 3.40 1.75
N LYS A 117 11.32 2.75 2.63
CA LYS A 117 10.78 1.95 3.74
C LYS A 117 9.88 2.80 4.65
N LYS A 118 10.31 4.01 4.99
CA LYS A 118 9.51 4.96 5.79
C LYS A 118 8.20 5.34 5.09
N LYS A 119 8.24 5.63 3.79
CA LYS A 119 7.03 5.94 2.99
C LYS A 119 6.02 4.78 3.04
N ILE A 120 6.49 3.56 2.80
CA ILE A 120 5.66 2.35 2.87
C ILE A 120 5.08 2.16 4.27
N SER A 121 5.92 2.32 5.31
CA SER A 121 5.47 2.20 6.70
C SER A 121 4.37 3.19 7.06
N ILE A 122 4.44 4.44 6.59
CA ILE A 122 3.40 5.45 6.85
C ILE A 122 2.08 5.05 6.18
N MET A 123 2.13 4.60 4.92
CA MET A 123 0.93 4.12 4.21
C MET A 123 0.31 2.92 4.93
N ILE A 124 1.10 1.90 5.26
CA ILE A 124 0.63 0.68 5.94
C ILE A 124 0.05 1.00 7.32
N SER A 125 0.75 1.79 8.13
CA SER A 125 0.28 2.15 9.48
C SER A 125 -1.05 2.93 9.45
N SER A 126 -1.31 3.65 8.36
CA SER A 126 -2.54 4.43 8.20
C SER A 126 -3.74 3.56 7.87
N PHE A 127 -3.57 2.44 7.16
CA PHE A 127 -4.66 1.46 6.98
C PHE A 127 -5.20 0.93 8.32
N GLY A 128 -4.31 0.72 9.30
CA GLY A 128 -4.72 0.33 10.65
C GLY A 128 -5.58 1.39 11.35
N LYS A 129 -5.25 2.69 11.16
CA LYS A 129 -6.04 3.81 11.70
C LYS A 129 -7.40 3.93 11.01
N LEU A 130 -7.42 3.79 9.69
CA LEU A 130 -8.65 3.82 8.89
C LEU A 130 -9.61 2.71 9.34
N LYS A 131 -9.13 1.47 9.49
CA LYS A 131 -9.95 0.35 9.97
C LYS A 131 -10.56 0.63 11.34
N LYS A 132 -9.82 1.28 12.25
CA LYS A 132 -10.34 1.67 13.58
C LYS A 132 -11.45 2.71 13.50
N ILE A 133 -11.31 3.72 12.64
CA ILE A 133 -12.31 4.78 12.44
C ILE A 133 -13.59 4.23 11.82
N LEU A 134 -13.43 3.40 10.78
CA LEU A 134 -14.55 2.84 10.02
C LEU A 134 -15.29 1.75 10.80
N GLY A 135 -14.60 1.04 11.70
CA GLY A 135 -15.20 -0.01 12.54
C GLY A 135 -15.89 -1.08 11.68
N LYS A 136 -17.17 -1.35 12.00
CA LYS A 136 -17.99 -2.32 11.26
C LYS A 136 -18.26 -1.90 9.81
N ASN A 137 -18.20 -0.61 9.49
CA ASN A 137 -18.44 -0.10 8.14
C ASN A 137 -17.25 -0.36 7.20
N ALA A 138 -16.09 -0.80 7.73
CA ALA A 138 -14.91 -1.10 6.91
C ALA A 138 -15.16 -2.23 5.89
N SER A 139 -16.04 -3.19 6.20
CA SER A 139 -16.40 -4.28 5.27
C SER A 139 -17.23 -3.80 4.09
N GLU A 140 -17.88 -2.64 4.20
CA GLU A 140 -18.75 -2.10 3.15
C GLU A 140 -17.95 -1.39 2.06
N ILE A 141 -16.72 -0.92 2.35
CA ILE A 141 -15.84 -0.23 1.39
C ILE A 141 -15.62 -1.06 0.11
N LEU A 142 -15.43 -2.37 0.27
CA LEU A 142 -15.11 -3.28 -0.83
C LEU A 142 -16.34 -3.92 -1.48
N LYS A 143 -17.53 -3.77 -0.88
CA LYS A 143 -18.77 -4.34 -1.41
C LYS A 143 -19.40 -3.47 -2.50
N HIS A 144 -19.01 -2.20 -2.59
CA HIS A 144 -19.46 -1.33 -3.66
C HIS A 144 -18.59 -1.53 -4.91
N HIS A 145 -19.21 -2.09 -5.96
CA HIS A 145 -18.59 -2.34 -7.28
C HIS A 145 -17.85 -1.11 -7.87
N ASN A 146 -18.24 0.11 -7.47
CA ASN A 146 -17.67 1.37 -7.96
C ASN A 146 -16.21 1.61 -7.54
N PHE A 147 -15.68 0.93 -6.50
CA PHE A 147 -14.25 1.05 -6.16
C PHE A 147 -13.35 0.28 -7.14
N MET A 148 -13.81 -0.88 -7.61
CA MET A 148 -13.08 -1.75 -8.54
C MET A 148 -13.22 -1.26 -9.98
N ARG A 149 -14.41 -0.78 -10.36
CA ARG A 149 -14.73 -0.26 -11.70
C ARG A 149 -15.55 1.04 -11.58
N PRO A 150 -14.91 2.22 -11.64
CA PRO A 150 -15.62 3.48 -11.67
C PRO A 150 -15.96 3.78 -13.12
N ASP A 151 -17.08 3.27 -13.60
CA ASP A 151 -17.48 3.44 -15.01
C ASP A 151 -17.75 4.92 -15.35
N ARG A 152 -17.87 5.81 -14.35
CA ARG A 152 -18.25 7.23 -14.51
C ARG A 152 -17.79 8.12 -13.35
N ILE A 153 -16.49 8.38 -13.20
CA ILE A 153 -16.04 9.54 -12.41
C ILE A 153 -15.44 10.54 -13.39
N GLU A 154 -16.21 11.55 -13.78
CA GLU A 154 -15.69 12.70 -14.53
C GLU A 154 -14.74 13.48 -13.61
N VAL A 155 -13.44 13.25 -13.75
CA VAL A 155 -12.43 14.07 -13.09
C VAL A 155 -12.29 15.37 -13.90
N LYS A 156 -12.84 16.47 -13.39
CA LYS A 156 -12.55 17.80 -13.95
C LYS A 156 -11.09 18.13 -13.68
N GLU A 157 -10.29 18.21 -14.74
CA GLU A 157 -8.94 18.77 -14.67
C GLU A 157 -9.07 20.27 -14.34
N PHE A 158 -8.39 20.70 -13.29
CA PHE A 158 -8.16 22.10 -12.95
C PHE A 158 -6.69 22.44 -13.21
#